data_AF-H0A176-F1
#
_entry.id   AF-H0A176-F1
#
_cell.length_a   1.000
_cell.length_b   1.000
_cell.length_c   1.000
_cell.angle_alpha   90.00
_cell.angle_beta   90.00
_cell.angle_gamma   90.00
#
_symmetry.space_group_name_H-M   'P 1'
#
loop_
_entity.id
_entity.type
_entity.pdbx_description
1 polymer ?
#
loop_
_entity_poly.entity_id
_entity_poly.type
_entity_poly.pdbx_seq_one_letter_code
_entity_poly.pdbx_strand_id
1 'polypeptide(L)'
;MMTPQQFNRALAIQIERDLAPAEITRRFVEGARRDVQRRIATGEVPRQFIRYIDGQAHAEDSAAKPESVILYRFNALAEAARLALLELYRRAPVWSGAYRRSFFLGISRDGGGGRYIPAADFSPRTMSADATEIIIGNTQPYNRKVDVQREGQRALKFSVPPNLYGESAAVVRRRFPAVNVRAVYSVDFPNQYVLKTGPRAGKRVHSPAIILTARS
;
A
#
# COMPACT_ATOMS: atom_id res chain seq x y z
N MET A 1 -4.17 -2.62 -49.35
CA MET A 1 -3.99 -2.26 -47.93
C MET A 1 -2.84 -3.08 -47.36
N MET A 2 -1.92 -2.46 -46.64
CA MET A 2 -0.85 -3.17 -45.92
C MET A 2 -1.43 -3.88 -44.70
N THR A 3 -0.99 -5.11 -44.43
CA THR A 3 -1.39 -5.82 -43.20
C THR A 3 -0.65 -5.26 -41.99
N PRO A 4 -1.18 -5.38 -40.76
CA PRO A 4 -0.48 -4.94 -39.55
C PRO A 4 0.93 -5.53 -39.38
N GLN A 5 1.14 -6.77 -39.82
CA GLN A 5 2.47 -7.41 -39.83
C GLN A 5 3.42 -6.79 -40.85
N GLN A 6 2.92 -6.44 -42.04
CA GLN A 6 3.72 -5.72 -43.04
C GLN A 6 4.08 -4.31 -42.57
N PHE A 7 3.17 -3.64 -41.86
CA PHE A 7 3.40 -2.32 -41.29
C PHE A 7 4.50 -2.35 -40.21
N ASN A 8 4.39 -3.26 -39.26
CA ASN A 8 5.40 -3.41 -38.21
C ASN A 8 6.78 -3.78 -38.78
N ARG A 9 6.83 -4.60 -39.83
CA ARG A 9 8.08 -4.97 -40.50
C ARG A 9 8.69 -3.82 -41.28
N ALA A 10 7.88 -3.04 -42.00
CA ALA A 10 8.36 -1.85 -42.70
C ALA A 10 8.83 -0.76 -41.73
N LEU A 11 8.12 -0.58 -40.61
CA LEU A 11 8.51 0.33 -39.54
C LEU A 11 9.85 -0.09 -38.91
N ALA A 12 10.03 -1.39 -38.64
CA ALA A 12 11.30 -1.94 -38.12
C ALA A 12 12.47 -1.69 -39.09
N ILE A 13 12.28 -1.94 -40.38
CA ILE A 13 13.31 -1.72 -41.42
C ILE A 13 13.65 -0.22 -41.56
N GLN A 14 12.65 0.67 -41.47
CA GLN A 14 12.85 2.11 -41.54
C GLN A 14 13.61 2.62 -40.30
N ILE A 15 13.26 2.10 -39.12
CA ILE A 15 13.91 2.43 -37.85
C ILE A 15 15.37 1.94 -37.84
N GLU A 16 15.66 0.75 -38.37
CA GLU A 16 17.03 0.21 -38.52
C GLU A 16 17.92 1.02 -39.48
N ARG A 17 17.32 1.64 -40.51
CA ARG A 17 18.06 2.40 -41.53
C ARG A 17 18.46 3.81 -41.10
N ASP A 18 17.67 4.45 -40.23
CA ASP A 18 17.83 5.86 -39.88
C ASP A 18 18.35 6.11 -38.46
N LEU A 19 18.33 5.10 -37.56
CA LEU A 19 18.74 5.24 -36.16
C LEU A 19 19.63 4.08 -35.72
N ALA A 20 20.79 4.39 -35.14
CA ALA A 20 21.63 3.38 -34.51
C ALA A 20 20.82 2.64 -33.42
N PRO A 21 20.95 1.31 -33.26
CA PRO A 21 20.23 0.53 -32.24
C PRO A 21 20.29 1.13 -30.83
N ALA A 22 21.42 1.74 -30.46
CA ALA A 22 21.60 2.43 -29.19
C ALA A 22 20.66 3.64 -29.01
N GLU A 23 20.41 4.40 -30.07
CA GLU A 23 19.51 5.56 -30.05
C GLU A 23 18.04 5.14 -29.96
N ILE A 24 17.69 4.00 -30.57
CA ILE A 24 16.35 3.40 -30.46
C ILE A 24 16.09 2.97 -29.02
N THR A 25 17.01 2.21 -28.43
CA THR A 25 16.95 1.81 -27.02
C THR A 25 16.84 3.02 -26.11
N ARG A 26 17.66 4.06 -26.32
CA ARG A 26 17.62 5.29 -25.52
C ARG A 26 16.24 5.95 -25.56
N ARG A 27 15.68 6.14 -26.77
CA ARG A 27 14.35 6.76 -26.94
C ARG A 27 13.23 5.92 -26.35
N PHE A 28 13.29 4.59 -26.50
CA PHE A 28 12.32 3.66 -25.92
C PHE A 28 12.31 3.78 -24.39
N VAL A 29 13.49 3.72 -23.77
CA VAL A 29 13.65 3.80 -22.32
C VAL A 29 13.24 5.18 -21.79
N GLU A 30 13.60 6.27 -22.48
CA GLU A 30 13.16 7.62 -22.13
C GLU A 30 11.64 7.78 -22.21
N GLY A 31 11.01 7.23 -23.24
CA GLY A 31 9.55 7.21 -23.39
C GLY A 31 8.88 6.50 -22.21
N ALA A 32 9.37 5.32 -21.84
CA ALA A 32 8.87 4.57 -20.69
C ALA A 32 9.03 5.34 -19.37
N ARG A 33 10.20 5.98 -19.14
CA ARG A 33 10.44 6.83 -17.97
C ARG A 33 9.48 8.02 -17.91
N ARG A 34 9.25 8.71 -19.05
CA ARG A 34 8.35 9.86 -19.11
C ARG A 34 6.90 9.47 -18.81
N ASP A 35 6.43 8.32 -19.31
CA ASP A 35 5.08 7.82 -18.98
C ASP A 35 4.93 7.58 -17.48
N VAL A 36 5.88 6.85 -16.87
CA VAL A 36 5.87 6.60 -15.42
C VAL A 36 5.90 7.89 -14.62
N GLN A 37 6.78 8.83 -14.97
CA GLN A 37 6.86 10.12 -14.28
C GLN A 37 5.57 10.94 -14.39
N ARG A 38 4.93 10.93 -15.57
CA ARG A 38 3.62 11.57 -15.77
C ARG A 38 2.57 10.94 -14.86
N ARG A 39 2.45 9.60 -14.83
CA ARG A 39 1.48 8.89 -13.98
C ARG A 39 1.77 9.10 -12.49
N ILE A 40 3.04 9.22 -12.11
CA ILE A 40 3.44 9.60 -10.75
C ILE A 40 2.99 11.03 -10.43
N ALA A 41 3.15 11.97 -11.37
CA ALA A 41 2.79 13.37 -11.19
C ALA A 41 1.28 13.56 -11.08
N THR A 42 0.49 12.83 -11.87
CA THR A 42 -0.99 12.82 -11.79
C THR A 42 -1.53 12.05 -10.58
N GLY A 43 -0.69 11.26 -9.91
CA GLY A 43 -1.07 10.43 -8.76
C GLY A 43 -1.77 9.13 -9.14
N GLU A 44 -1.74 8.74 -10.42
CA GLU A 44 -2.27 7.47 -10.92
C GLU A 44 -1.48 6.27 -10.37
N VAL A 45 -0.17 6.44 -10.21
CA VAL A 45 0.73 5.41 -9.65
C VAL A 45 1.64 6.00 -8.56
N PRO A 46 2.06 5.20 -7.56
CA PRO A 46 2.96 5.66 -6.51
C PRO A 46 4.38 5.95 -7.02
N ARG A 47 5.12 6.76 -6.27
CA ARG A 47 6.53 7.11 -6.58
C ARG A 47 7.51 5.95 -6.49
N GLN A 48 7.17 4.90 -5.73
CA GLN A 48 8.01 3.73 -5.54
C GLN A 48 7.54 2.59 -6.45
N PHE A 49 8.49 2.01 -7.18
CA PHE A 49 8.28 0.88 -8.06
C PHE A 49 9.55 0.04 -8.17
N ILE A 50 9.39 -1.23 -8.53
CA ILE A 50 10.48 -2.08 -9.01
C ILE A 50 10.36 -2.15 -10.52
N ARG A 51 11.46 -1.86 -11.22
CA ARG A 51 11.54 -2.02 -12.67
C ARG A 51 12.04 -3.42 -12.99
N TYR A 52 11.44 -4.02 -14.00
CA TYR A 52 11.88 -5.25 -14.63
C TYR A 52 12.18 -4.96 -16.10
N ILE A 53 13.29 -5.50 -16.60
CA ILE A 53 13.61 -5.49 -18.04
C ILE A 53 13.78 -6.95 -18.43
N ASP A 54 12.92 -7.44 -19.31
CA ASP A 54 12.90 -8.86 -19.74
C ASP A 54 12.91 -9.84 -18.55
N GLY A 55 12.15 -9.50 -17.50
CA GLY A 55 12.02 -10.30 -16.28
C GLY A 55 13.11 -10.09 -15.23
N GLN A 56 14.20 -9.35 -15.54
CA GLN A 56 15.25 -9.04 -14.57
C GLN A 56 14.87 -7.85 -13.69
N ALA A 57 14.68 -8.09 -12.39
CA ALA A 57 14.37 -7.05 -11.41
C ALA A 57 15.57 -6.11 -11.22
N HIS A 58 15.29 -4.81 -11.01
CA HIS A 58 16.30 -3.77 -10.78
C HIS A 58 17.32 -3.59 -11.91
N ALA A 59 17.03 -4.13 -13.11
CA ALA A 59 17.89 -3.98 -14.26
C ALA A 59 18.12 -2.50 -14.61
N GLU A 60 19.36 -2.16 -14.93
CA GLU A 60 19.73 -0.85 -15.45
C GLU A 60 19.17 -0.64 -16.85
N ASP A 61 19.00 0.62 -17.23
CA ASP A 61 18.49 1.02 -18.55
C ASP A 61 19.35 0.48 -19.71
N SER A 62 20.63 0.24 -19.46
CA SER A 62 21.59 -0.38 -20.37
C SER A 62 21.28 -1.84 -20.70
N ALA A 63 20.48 -2.52 -19.87
CA ALA A 63 20.05 -3.90 -20.11
C ALA A 63 18.91 -4.01 -21.13
N ALA A 64 18.25 -2.89 -21.49
CA ALA A 64 17.18 -2.88 -22.48
C ALA A 64 17.75 -2.98 -23.90
N LYS A 65 17.07 -3.77 -24.72
CA LYS A 65 17.25 -3.86 -26.17
C LYS A 65 16.06 -3.20 -26.88
N PRO A 66 16.15 -2.90 -28.18
CA PRO A 66 15.05 -2.31 -28.95
C PRO A 66 13.70 -3.05 -28.80
N GLU A 67 13.74 -4.36 -28.56
CA GLU A 67 12.60 -5.26 -28.39
C GLU A 67 12.29 -5.64 -26.94
N SER A 68 13.00 -5.10 -25.94
CA SER A 68 12.81 -5.45 -24.53
C SER A 68 11.47 -5.00 -23.99
N VAL A 69 10.94 -5.77 -23.02
CA VAL A 69 9.75 -5.41 -22.26
C VAL A 69 10.17 -4.79 -20.93
N ILE A 70 9.79 -3.53 -20.71
CA ILE A 70 10.03 -2.82 -19.45
C ILE A 70 8.74 -2.81 -18.62
N LEU A 71 8.73 -3.50 -17.48
CA LEU A 71 7.61 -3.54 -16.55
C LEU A 71 7.93 -2.74 -15.29
N TYR A 72 7.03 -1.84 -14.92
CA TYR A 72 7.09 -1.10 -13.67
C TYR A 72 6.06 -1.66 -12.70
N ARG A 73 6.53 -2.35 -11.65
CA ARG A 73 5.65 -2.89 -10.61
C ARG A 73 5.56 -1.93 -9.44
N PHE A 74 4.41 -1.28 -9.32
CA PHE A 74 4.11 -0.32 -8.27
C PHE A 74 3.53 -1.04 -7.05
N ASN A 75 4.04 -0.74 -5.84
CA ASN A 75 3.46 -1.26 -4.61
C ASN A 75 2.55 -0.21 -3.94
N ALA A 76 1.41 0.06 -4.58
CA ALA A 76 0.44 1.05 -4.11
C ALA A 76 -0.09 0.71 -2.70
N LEU A 77 -0.21 -0.59 -2.39
CA LEU A 77 -0.67 -1.06 -1.10
C LEU A 77 0.32 -0.70 0.03
N ALA A 78 1.64 -0.82 -0.22
CA ALA A 78 2.67 -0.45 0.75
C ALA A 78 2.68 1.06 1.05
N GLU A 79 2.58 1.87 0.00
CA GLU A 79 2.56 3.33 0.16
C GLU A 79 1.26 3.81 0.82
N ALA A 80 0.13 3.18 0.52
CA ALA A 80 -1.13 3.42 1.23
C ALA A 80 -1.00 3.06 2.72
N ALA A 81 -0.37 1.92 3.05
CA ALA A 81 -0.13 1.52 4.43
C ALA A 81 0.79 2.50 5.18
N ARG A 82 1.84 2.99 4.52
CA ARG A 82 2.72 4.02 5.08
C ARG A 82 1.94 5.28 5.41
N LEU A 83 1.12 5.77 4.49
CA LEU A 83 0.32 6.97 4.73
C LEU A 83 -0.69 6.76 5.86
N ALA A 84 -1.34 5.59 5.90
CA ALA A 84 -2.26 5.24 6.97
C ALA A 84 -1.55 5.28 8.34
N LEU A 85 -0.38 4.66 8.48
CA LEU A 85 0.40 4.72 9.72
C LEU A 85 0.79 6.14 10.11
N LEU A 86 1.20 6.97 9.14
CA LEU A 86 1.54 8.38 9.41
C LEU A 86 0.32 9.15 9.94
N GLU A 87 -0.86 8.97 9.34
CA GLU A 87 -2.10 9.60 9.81
C GLU A 87 -2.50 9.08 11.20
N LEU A 88 -2.41 7.77 11.43
CA LEU A 88 -2.69 7.17 12.74
C LEU A 88 -1.73 7.69 13.80
N TYR A 89 -0.42 7.77 13.51
CA TYR A 89 0.58 8.31 14.43
C TYR A 89 0.36 9.80 14.74
N ARG A 90 -0.05 10.59 13.74
CA ARG A 90 -0.35 12.01 13.90
C ARG A 90 -1.56 12.24 14.81
N ARG A 91 -2.54 11.34 14.77
CA ARG A 91 -3.81 11.44 15.51
C ARG A 91 -3.82 10.67 16.83
N ALA A 92 -2.84 9.78 17.05
CA ALA A 92 -2.76 8.96 18.24
C ALA A 92 -2.46 9.78 19.51
N PRO A 93 -3.06 9.42 20.66
CA PRO A 93 -2.70 10.03 21.94
C PRO A 93 -1.26 9.70 22.34
N VAL A 94 -0.53 10.68 22.88
CA VAL A 94 0.92 10.57 23.13
C VAL A 94 1.27 10.45 24.62
N TRP A 95 0.30 10.48 25.54
CA TRP A 95 0.56 10.62 26.99
C TRP A 95 1.73 9.78 27.54
N SER A 96 1.68 8.45 27.43
CA SER A 96 2.82 7.55 27.71
C SER A 96 3.50 7.02 26.43
N GLY A 97 2.95 7.39 25.27
CA GLY A 97 3.28 6.85 23.96
C GLY A 97 2.93 5.37 23.75
N ALA A 98 2.40 4.66 24.75
CA ALA A 98 2.10 3.22 24.66
C ALA A 98 1.15 2.91 23.50
N TYR A 99 0.08 3.70 23.36
CA TYR A 99 -0.86 3.56 22.24
C TYR A 99 -0.14 3.72 20.89
N ARG A 100 0.67 4.76 20.73
CA ARG A 100 1.40 5.02 19.48
C ARG A 100 2.41 3.92 19.12
N ARG A 101 3.01 3.25 20.11
CA ARG A 101 3.96 2.14 19.88
C ARG A 101 3.28 0.80 19.59
N SER A 102 1.99 0.69 19.83
CA SER A 102 1.23 -0.57 19.74
C SER A 102 0.48 -0.78 18.43
N PHE A 103 0.72 0.07 17.43
CA PHE A 103 0.24 -0.21 16.08
C PHE A 103 0.94 -1.43 15.50
N PHE A 104 0.20 -2.20 14.70
CA PHE A 104 0.69 -3.38 14.00
C PHE A 104 0.15 -3.42 12.58
N LEU A 105 0.77 -4.24 11.73
CA LEU A 105 0.24 -4.60 10.42
C LEU A 105 0.04 -6.11 10.32
N GLY A 106 -1.13 -6.56 9.91
CA GLY A 106 -1.36 -7.89 9.35
C GLY A 106 -1.23 -7.82 7.84
N ILE A 107 -0.38 -8.64 7.24
CA ILE A 107 -0.11 -8.65 5.80
C ILE A 107 -0.45 -10.03 5.26
N SER A 108 -1.45 -10.08 4.37
CA SER A 108 -1.87 -11.28 3.64
C SER A 108 -1.22 -11.32 2.25
N ARG A 109 -1.01 -12.53 1.70
CA ARG A 109 -0.37 -12.73 0.40
C ARG A 109 -1.21 -13.59 -0.52
N ASP A 110 -0.98 -13.44 -1.82
CA ASP A 110 -1.53 -14.33 -2.83
C ASP A 110 -0.93 -15.74 -2.71
N GLY A 111 -1.71 -16.78 -2.98
CA GLY A 111 -1.30 -18.18 -2.78
C GLY A 111 -1.31 -18.68 -1.33
N GLY A 112 -1.78 -17.85 -0.38
CA GLY A 112 -1.93 -18.22 1.02
C GLY A 112 -0.75 -17.82 1.91
N GLY A 113 -1.01 -17.74 3.21
CA GLY A 113 -0.06 -17.26 4.21
C GLY A 113 -0.20 -15.77 4.52
N GLY A 114 0.49 -15.35 5.57
CA GLY A 114 0.48 -13.97 6.06
C GLY A 114 1.24 -13.84 7.37
N ARG A 115 1.51 -12.61 7.76
CA ARG A 115 2.19 -12.34 9.04
C ARG A 115 1.69 -11.05 9.68
N TYR A 116 1.77 -11.04 11.01
CA TYR A 116 1.61 -9.82 11.79
C TYR A 116 3.00 -9.29 12.15
N ILE A 117 3.21 -8.00 11.95
CA ILE A 117 4.44 -7.31 12.33
C ILE A 117 4.13 -6.06 13.16
N PRO A 118 4.99 -5.68 14.11
CA PRO A 118 4.95 -4.35 14.71
C PRO A 118 5.02 -3.26 13.63
N ALA A 119 4.27 -2.17 13.81
CA ALA A 119 4.31 -1.07 12.86
C ALA A 119 5.67 -0.34 12.80
N ALA A 120 6.51 -0.49 13.83
CA ALA A 120 7.87 0.00 13.85
C ALA A 120 8.78 -0.74 12.84
N ASP A 121 8.47 -1.99 12.52
CA ASP A 121 9.26 -2.84 11.63
C ASP A 121 8.78 -2.76 10.17
N PHE A 122 7.73 -1.98 9.91
CA PHE A 122 7.17 -1.84 8.57
C PHE A 122 8.03 -0.91 7.70
N SER A 123 8.46 -1.43 6.56
CA SER A 123 9.07 -0.64 5.48
C SER A 123 8.35 -0.94 4.16
N PRO A 124 7.86 0.10 3.44
CA PRO A 124 7.23 -0.07 2.12
C PRO A 124 8.20 -0.68 1.11
N ARG A 125 9.50 -0.38 1.23
CA ARG A 125 10.54 -0.82 0.29
C ARG A 125 10.80 -2.33 0.35
N THR A 126 10.67 -2.90 1.54
CA THR A 126 10.87 -4.34 1.78
C THR A 126 9.56 -5.10 1.75
N MET A 127 8.44 -4.43 1.44
CA MET A 127 7.15 -5.09 1.37
C MET A 127 7.07 -5.87 0.07
N SER A 128 6.77 -7.16 0.21
CA SER A 128 6.62 -8.06 -0.93
C SER A 128 5.51 -7.57 -1.86
N ALA A 129 5.73 -7.77 -3.16
CA ALA A 129 4.79 -7.36 -4.20
C ALA A 129 3.57 -8.31 -4.33
N ASP A 130 3.60 -9.46 -3.64
CA ASP A 130 2.50 -10.43 -3.57
C ASP A 130 1.49 -10.13 -2.45
N ALA A 131 1.63 -8.99 -1.75
CA ALA A 131 0.70 -8.60 -0.70
C ALA A 131 -0.67 -8.25 -1.30
N THR A 132 -1.72 -8.91 -0.80
CA THR A 132 -3.10 -8.75 -1.30
C THR A 132 -3.97 -7.91 -0.37
N GLU A 133 -3.70 -7.99 0.94
CA GLU A 133 -4.40 -7.24 1.98
C GLU A 133 -3.42 -6.78 3.07
N ILE A 134 -3.65 -5.57 3.59
CA ILE A 134 -2.99 -5.05 4.78
C ILE A 134 -4.05 -4.60 5.78
N ILE A 135 -3.98 -5.14 6.99
CA ILE A 135 -4.75 -4.71 8.16
C ILE A 135 -3.84 -3.88 9.04
N ILE A 136 -4.27 -2.68 9.41
CA ILE A 136 -3.54 -1.80 10.33
C ILE A 136 -4.39 -1.59 11.57
N GLY A 137 -3.96 -2.17 12.68
CA GLY A 137 -4.68 -2.15 13.96
C GLY A 137 -3.78 -1.72 15.11
N ASN A 138 -4.33 -1.76 16.32
CA ASN A 138 -3.58 -1.49 17.54
C ASN A 138 -3.83 -2.60 18.58
N THR A 139 -2.78 -3.05 19.25
CA THR A 139 -2.86 -4.14 20.23
C THR A 139 -3.38 -3.70 21.59
N GLN A 140 -3.51 -2.39 21.86
CA GLN A 140 -4.00 -1.90 23.15
C GLN A 140 -5.47 -2.30 23.39
N PRO A 141 -5.82 -2.81 24.58
CA PRO A 141 -7.19 -3.24 24.89
C PRO A 141 -8.21 -2.08 24.91
N TYR A 142 -7.72 -0.84 24.98
CA TYR A 142 -8.54 0.37 24.93
C TYR A 142 -8.61 0.98 23.52
N ASN A 143 -8.17 0.28 22.47
CA ASN A 143 -8.16 0.79 21.09
C ASN A 143 -9.52 1.37 20.65
N ARG A 144 -10.58 0.56 20.81
CA ARG A 144 -11.95 1.00 20.53
C ARG A 144 -12.37 2.24 21.33
N LYS A 145 -11.93 2.34 22.58
CA LYS A 145 -12.31 3.47 23.45
C LYS A 145 -11.67 4.77 22.96
N VAL A 146 -10.43 4.72 22.45
CA VAL A 146 -9.77 5.88 21.86
C VAL A 146 -10.49 6.34 20.59
N ASP A 147 -10.83 5.40 19.70
CA ASP A 147 -11.48 5.74 18.44
C ASP A 147 -12.93 6.23 18.62
N VAL A 148 -13.75 5.49 19.36
CA VAL A 148 -15.18 5.77 19.50
C VAL A 148 -15.47 6.79 20.60
N GLN A 149 -14.58 6.91 21.59
CA GLN A 149 -14.75 7.75 22.78
C GLN A 149 -16.07 7.52 23.53
N ARG A 150 -16.53 6.25 23.59
CA ARG A 150 -17.73 5.86 24.33
C ARG A 150 -17.57 4.51 25.03
N GLU A 151 -18.24 4.37 26.16
CA GLU A 151 -18.40 3.13 26.90
C GLU A 151 -19.88 2.97 27.31
N GLY A 152 -20.59 2.07 26.63
CA GLY A 152 -22.06 2.03 26.72
C GLY A 152 -22.66 3.37 26.28
N GLN A 153 -23.48 3.98 27.14
CA GLN A 153 -24.07 5.31 26.94
C GLN A 153 -23.17 6.45 27.41
N ARG A 154 -22.05 6.15 28.09
CA ARG A 154 -21.16 7.17 28.66
C ARG A 154 -20.18 7.66 27.60
N ALA A 155 -20.11 8.98 27.41
CA ALA A 155 -19.05 9.62 26.64
C ALA A 155 -17.73 9.58 27.43
N LEU A 156 -16.65 9.23 26.74
CA LEU A 156 -15.29 9.31 27.24
C LEU A 156 -14.61 10.55 26.64
N LYS A 157 -13.64 11.11 27.35
CA LYS A 157 -12.83 12.22 26.85
C LYS A 157 -11.37 11.77 26.75
N PHE A 158 -10.84 11.76 25.53
CA PHE A 158 -9.39 11.62 25.29
C PHE A 158 -8.81 12.97 24.86
N SER A 159 -7.47 13.04 24.81
CA SER A 159 -6.73 14.20 24.31
C SER A 159 -6.76 14.35 22.78
N VAL A 160 -7.47 13.45 22.09
CA VAL A 160 -7.54 13.38 20.62
C VAL A 160 -9.01 13.32 20.18
N PRO A 161 -9.34 13.81 18.97
CA PRO A 161 -10.69 13.67 18.42
C PRO A 161 -11.13 12.21 18.25
N PRO A 162 -12.45 11.92 18.23
CA PRO A 162 -12.95 10.60 17.89
C PRO A 162 -12.73 10.28 16.40
N ASN A 163 -13.09 9.06 15.99
CA ASN A 163 -13.03 8.57 14.61
C ASN A 163 -11.61 8.57 14.00
N LEU A 164 -10.62 8.24 14.82
CA LEU A 164 -9.21 8.18 14.46
C LEU A 164 -8.98 7.30 13.21
N TYR A 165 -9.60 6.12 13.13
CA TYR A 165 -9.43 5.20 12.00
C TYR A 165 -10.21 5.66 10.76
N GLY A 166 -11.45 6.14 10.92
CA GLY A 166 -12.27 6.61 9.81
C GLY A 166 -11.68 7.84 9.12
N GLU A 167 -11.21 8.81 9.90
CA GLU A 167 -10.55 10.02 9.39
C GLU A 167 -9.23 9.70 8.69
N SER A 168 -8.42 8.80 9.26
CA SER A 168 -7.17 8.35 8.64
C SER A 168 -7.44 7.60 7.32
N ALA A 169 -8.44 6.72 7.30
CA ALA A 169 -8.87 6.01 6.10
C ALA A 169 -9.34 6.97 4.99
N ALA A 170 -10.06 8.05 5.34
CA ALA A 170 -10.53 9.03 4.39
C ALA A 170 -9.39 9.76 3.67
N VAL A 171 -8.34 10.13 4.41
CA VAL A 171 -7.12 10.73 3.83
C VAL A 171 -6.45 9.78 2.86
N VAL A 172 -6.31 8.51 3.23
CA VAL A 172 -5.66 7.49 2.38
C VAL A 172 -6.49 7.22 1.12
N ARG A 173 -7.83 7.06 1.24
CA ARG A 173 -8.73 6.89 0.08
C ARG A 173 -8.55 7.99 -0.95
N ARG A 174 -8.51 9.25 -0.50
CA ARG A 174 -8.36 10.41 -1.39
C ARG A 174 -7.02 10.40 -2.12
N ARG A 175 -5.97 9.88 -1.49
CA ARG A 175 -4.62 9.84 -2.08
C ARG A 175 -4.38 8.63 -2.97
N PHE A 176 -5.02 7.51 -2.71
CA PHE A 176 -4.80 6.23 -3.39
C PHE A 176 -6.12 5.66 -3.95
N PRO A 177 -6.66 6.22 -5.06
CA PRO A 177 -7.93 5.76 -5.65
C PRO A 177 -7.89 4.33 -6.20
N ALA A 178 -6.68 3.81 -6.46
CA ALA A 178 -6.43 2.44 -6.89
C ALA A 178 -6.37 1.42 -5.74
N VAL A 179 -6.48 1.86 -4.48
CA VAL A 179 -6.50 0.97 -3.30
C VAL A 179 -7.88 1.03 -2.67
N ASN A 180 -8.46 -0.14 -2.37
CA ASN A 180 -9.69 -0.22 -1.60
C ASN A 180 -9.34 -0.03 -0.12
N VAL A 181 -9.84 1.04 0.49
CA VAL A 181 -9.49 1.43 1.87
C VAL A 181 -10.76 1.52 2.71
N ARG A 182 -10.81 0.71 3.77
CA ARG A 182 -11.97 0.59 4.66
C ARG A 182 -11.52 0.78 6.10
N ALA A 183 -12.24 1.62 6.85
CA ALA A 183 -12.16 1.60 8.31
C ALA A 183 -13.20 0.60 8.79
N VAL A 184 -12.77 -0.38 9.57
CA VAL A 184 -13.65 -1.40 10.15
C VAL A 184 -13.66 -1.25 11.67
N TYR A 185 -14.79 -1.59 12.26
CA TYR A 185 -15.00 -1.42 13.69
C TYR A 185 -14.31 -2.50 14.54
N SER A 186 -14.14 -3.69 13.98
CA SER A 186 -13.51 -4.81 14.68
C SER A 186 -12.77 -5.70 13.69
N VAL A 187 -11.54 -6.06 14.06
CA VAL A 187 -10.77 -7.16 13.47
C VAL A 187 -10.30 -8.10 14.58
N ASP A 188 -10.02 -9.33 14.18
CA ASP A 188 -9.39 -10.33 15.03
C ASP A 188 -7.90 -10.42 14.70
N PHE A 189 -7.05 -10.54 15.72
CA PHE A 189 -5.60 -10.67 15.55
C PHE A 189 -4.95 -11.50 16.67
N PRO A 190 -3.72 -12.02 16.48
CA PRO A 190 -3.01 -12.79 17.50
C PRO A 190 -2.81 -11.99 18.79
N ASN A 191 -2.93 -12.67 19.94
CA ASN A 191 -2.74 -12.10 21.27
C ASN A 191 -3.66 -10.91 21.59
N GLN A 192 -4.78 -10.76 20.86
CA GLN A 192 -5.80 -9.77 21.18
C GLN A 192 -6.36 -9.99 22.58
N TYR A 193 -6.51 -8.91 23.33
CA TYR A 193 -6.98 -8.96 24.71
C TYR A 193 -8.37 -9.61 24.80
N VAL A 194 -8.48 -10.57 25.71
CA VAL A 194 -9.73 -11.25 26.06
C VAL A 194 -10.26 -10.67 27.36
N LEU A 195 -11.54 -10.30 27.37
CA LEU A 195 -12.21 -9.78 28.56
C LEU A 195 -12.18 -10.80 29.68
N LYS A 196 -11.66 -10.39 30.84
CA LYS A 196 -11.56 -11.25 32.03
C LYS A 196 -12.84 -11.27 32.87
N THR A 197 -13.64 -10.22 32.80
CA THR A 197 -14.81 -10.01 33.67
C THR A 197 -16.00 -9.40 32.91
N GLY A 198 -17.19 -9.46 33.53
CA GLY A 198 -18.43 -8.86 33.02
C GLY A 198 -19.23 -9.76 32.05
N PRO A 199 -20.36 -9.27 31.52
CA PRO A 199 -21.28 -10.06 30.69
C PRO A 199 -20.68 -10.61 29.38
N ARG A 200 -19.51 -10.09 28.98
CA ARG A 200 -18.78 -10.50 27.77
C ARG A 200 -17.44 -11.17 28.10
N ALA A 201 -17.25 -11.65 29.34
CA ALA A 201 -16.04 -12.37 29.72
C ALA A 201 -15.76 -13.54 28.76
N GLY A 202 -14.49 -13.80 28.48
CA GLY A 202 -14.03 -14.80 27.51
C GLY A 202 -14.11 -14.37 26.04
N LYS A 203 -14.67 -13.20 25.72
CA LYS A 203 -14.69 -12.66 24.34
C LYS A 203 -13.51 -11.71 24.09
N ARG A 204 -12.99 -11.71 22.86
CA ARG A 204 -12.01 -10.73 22.38
C ARG A 204 -12.60 -9.32 22.40
N VAL A 205 -11.78 -8.34 22.79
CA VAL A 205 -12.18 -6.94 22.73
C VAL A 205 -12.18 -6.45 21.30
N HIS A 206 -13.29 -5.86 20.87
CA HIS A 206 -13.37 -5.20 19.56
C HIS A 206 -12.25 -4.18 19.37
N SER A 207 -11.60 -4.24 18.22
CA SER A 207 -10.46 -3.38 17.90
C SER A 207 -10.64 -2.81 16.49
N PRO A 208 -10.87 -1.50 16.35
CA PRO A 208 -10.94 -0.86 15.05
C PRO A 208 -9.63 -1.00 14.27
N ALA A 209 -9.74 -1.04 12.95
CA ALA A 209 -8.60 -1.15 12.05
C ALA A 209 -8.88 -0.46 10.72
N ILE A 210 -7.80 -0.18 9.98
CA ILE A 210 -7.87 0.13 8.55
C ILE A 210 -7.53 -1.14 7.79
N ILE A 211 -8.34 -1.51 6.81
CA ILE A 211 -8.07 -2.58 5.85
C ILE A 211 -7.81 -1.94 4.49
N LEU A 212 -6.69 -2.33 3.89
CA LEU A 212 -6.26 -1.95 2.56
C LEU A 212 -6.25 -3.21 1.69
N THR A 213 -6.92 -3.18 0.54
CA THR A 213 -6.81 -4.24 -0.47
C THR A 213 -6.49 -3.64 -1.83
N ALA A 214 -5.78 -4.40 -2.66
CA ALA A 214 -5.61 -4.02 -4.06
C ALA A 214 -6.99 -4.00 -4.74
N ARG A 215 -7.24 -2.99 -5.57
CA ARG A 215 -8.44 -2.96 -6.41
C ARG A 215 -8.19 -3.88 -7.61
N SER A 216 -8.94 -4.97 -7.66
CA SER A 216 -9.02 -5.89 -8.82
C SER A 216 -9.64 -5.19 -10.02
#